data_AF-A0A6H5JL41-F1
#
_entry.id   AF-A0A6H5JL41-F1
#
_cell.length_a   1.000
_cell.length_b   1.000
_cell.length_c   1.000
_cell.angle_alpha   90.00
_cell.angle_beta   90.00
_cell.angle_gamma   90.00
#
_symmetry.space_group_name_H-M   'P 1'
#
loop_
_entity.id
_entity.type
_entity.pdbx_description
1 polymer ?
#
loop_
_entity_poly.entity_id
_entity_poly.type
_entity_poly.pdbx_seq_one_letter_code
_entity_poly.pdbx_strand_id
1 'polypeptide(L)'
;MRGLYQHLKRSVGLSGRQAGGQQPVADENGVLLWSKNDILQRWARFFGTLLNTKSPTLNPDIIEQVMQRPATCAIRRLGAVPDPEEVERATKGLQNWKAPGNDSLPAELLKIDDDDEESIVMEDLRAIFVKTWNGGEIPQEWKDTTIKVLYKKGDRFNCNNFRGISLLSHVDKAPVKIITNRLSALCETNNIVPEEQCTFRPGRSTIDMLEDGVFLQNLVYLKEETGAGAGTPLDQVRRAVLGILHADDAGVVPRSADGLARMMIVIVEVSREFGLTVSEKKAKTLLMRLKQTVPPLPPPPPLIIEAAGQTYAQTAESGT
;
A
#
# COMPACT_ATOMS: atom_id res chain seq x y z
N MET A 1 -4.88 27.16 -17.84
CA MET A 1 -4.69 25.78 -18.35
C MET A 1 -5.99 24.95 -18.39
N ARG A 2 -6.67 24.68 -17.27
CA ARG A 2 -7.89 23.83 -17.21
C ARG A 2 -9.02 24.25 -18.17
N GLY A 3 -9.32 25.54 -18.26
CA GLY A 3 -10.40 26.07 -19.12
C GLY A 3 -10.14 25.83 -20.62
N LEU A 4 -8.90 26.05 -21.06
CA LEU A 4 -8.48 25.82 -22.45
C LEU A 4 -8.54 24.34 -22.82
N TYR A 5 -8.03 23.47 -21.94
CA TYR A 5 -8.07 22.02 -22.16
C TYR A 5 -9.52 21.48 -22.24
N GLN A 6 -10.42 21.96 -21.37
CA GLN A 6 -11.83 21.57 -21.44
C GLN A 6 -12.51 22.04 -22.72
N HIS A 7 -12.17 23.23 -23.20
CA HIS A 7 -12.66 23.74 -24.49
C HIS A 7 -12.19 22.86 -25.66
N LEU A 8 -10.89 22.56 -25.72
CA LEU A 8 -10.30 21.69 -26.73
C LEU A 8 -10.93 20.30 -26.71
N LYS A 9 -11.08 19.69 -25.52
CA LYS A 9 -11.69 18.35 -25.39
C LYS A 9 -13.12 18.27 -25.94
N ARG A 10 -13.89 19.37 -25.79
CA ARG A 10 -15.25 19.48 -26.35
C ARG A 10 -15.23 19.68 -27.86
N SER A 11 -14.34 20.53 -28.38
CA SER A 11 -14.27 20.82 -29.82
C SER A 11 -13.78 19.64 -30.65
N VAL A 12 -12.89 18.79 -30.11
CA VAL A 12 -12.34 17.61 -30.80
C VAL A 12 -13.14 16.32 -30.60
N GLY A 13 -14.29 16.38 -29.91
CA GLY A 13 -15.18 15.22 -29.74
C GLY A 13 -14.65 14.11 -28.81
N LEU A 14 -13.60 14.37 -28.01
CA LEU A 14 -13.01 13.41 -27.06
C LEU A 14 -13.83 13.28 -25.75
N SER A 15 -15.11 13.61 -25.76
CA SER A 15 -16.03 13.31 -24.66
C SER A 15 -16.31 11.81 -24.64
N GLY A 16 -15.68 11.09 -23.70
CA GLY A 16 -15.83 9.64 -23.55
C GLY A 16 -17.29 9.19 -23.42
N ARG A 17 -17.56 7.93 -23.79
CA ARG A 17 -18.87 7.28 -23.62
C ARG A 17 -19.35 7.41 -22.18
N GLN A 18 -20.60 7.84 -21.98
CA GLN A 18 -21.23 7.77 -20.68
C GLN A 18 -21.40 6.30 -20.28
N ALA A 19 -20.94 5.94 -19.07
CA ALA A 19 -21.14 4.60 -18.54
C ALA A 19 -22.65 4.31 -18.43
N GLY A 20 -23.05 3.10 -18.81
CA GLY A 20 -24.42 2.61 -18.69
C GLY A 20 -24.96 2.71 -17.25
N GLY A 21 -26.29 2.54 -17.13
CA GLY A 21 -27.09 2.84 -15.93
C GLY A 21 -26.42 2.55 -14.58
N GLN A 22 -26.61 3.48 -13.64
CA GLN A 22 -26.00 3.46 -12.32
C GLN A 22 -26.51 2.25 -11.52
N GLN A 23 -25.59 1.35 -11.14
CA GLN A 23 -25.92 0.14 -10.38
C GLN A 23 -26.41 0.51 -8.96
N PRO A 24 -27.54 -0.07 -8.48
CA PRO A 24 -28.01 0.18 -7.12
C PRO A 24 -27.04 -0.40 -6.08
N VAL A 25 -27.08 0.15 -4.86
CA VAL A 25 -26.20 -0.21 -3.75
C VAL A 25 -27.03 -0.37 -2.48
N ALA A 26 -26.73 -1.37 -1.66
CA ALA A 26 -27.40 -1.57 -0.39
C ALA A 26 -26.95 -0.54 0.68
N ASP A 27 -27.90 -0.05 1.46
CA ASP A 27 -27.63 0.72 2.67
C ASP A 27 -27.05 -0.17 3.81
N GLU A 28 -26.94 0.38 5.02
CA GLU A 28 -26.41 -0.36 6.18
C GLU A 28 -27.37 -1.47 6.68
N ASN A 29 -28.66 -1.36 6.36
CA ASN A 29 -29.70 -2.30 6.76
C ASN A 29 -30.01 -3.34 5.66
N GLY A 30 -29.31 -3.27 4.52
CA GLY A 30 -29.51 -4.17 3.37
C GLY A 30 -30.59 -3.71 2.38
N VAL A 31 -31.13 -2.50 2.52
CA VAL A 31 -32.13 -1.94 1.59
C VAL A 31 -31.44 -1.36 0.36
N LEU A 32 -31.94 -1.71 -0.83
CA LEU A 32 -31.36 -1.24 -2.10
C LEU A 32 -31.71 0.22 -2.39
N LEU A 33 -30.67 1.02 -2.63
CA LEU A 33 -30.75 2.41 -3.05
C LEU A 33 -30.66 2.52 -4.56
N TRP A 34 -31.62 3.22 -5.17
CA TRP A 34 -31.75 3.36 -6.62
C TRP A 34 -31.50 4.79 -7.10
N SER A 35 -31.73 5.78 -6.22
CA SER A 35 -31.50 7.19 -6.52
C SER A 35 -30.01 7.49 -6.61
N LYS A 36 -29.62 8.25 -7.64
CA LYS A 36 -28.23 8.69 -7.83
C LYS A 36 -27.67 9.41 -6.62
N ASN A 37 -28.47 10.27 -5.99
CA ASN A 37 -28.02 11.03 -4.81
C ASN A 37 -27.81 10.11 -3.62
N ASP A 38 -28.72 9.18 -3.37
CA ASP A 38 -28.64 8.25 -2.25
C ASP A 38 -27.44 7.31 -2.42
N ILE A 39 -27.19 6.84 -3.64
CA ILE A 39 -26.00 6.04 -3.97
C ILE A 39 -24.71 6.83 -3.72
N LEU A 40 -24.65 8.10 -4.14
CA LEU A 40 -23.47 8.95 -3.92
C LEU A 40 -23.24 9.22 -2.43
N GLN A 41 -24.30 9.52 -1.67
CA GLN A 41 -24.21 9.68 -0.22
C GLN A 41 -23.79 8.39 0.48
N ARG A 42 -24.30 7.24 0.02
CA ARG A 42 -23.91 5.93 0.53
C ARG A 42 -22.42 5.66 0.34
N TRP A 43 -21.86 5.99 -0.83
CA TRP A 43 -20.43 5.90 -1.09
C TRP A 43 -19.61 6.90 -0.26
N ALA A 44 -20.07 8.15 -0.15
CA ALA A 44 -19.41 9.17 0.65
C ALA A 44 -19.31 8.74 2.12
N ARG A 45 -20.40 8.23 2.70
CA ARG A 45 -20.40 7.69 4.07
C ARG A 45 -19.50 6.46 4.20
N PHE A 46 -19.58 5.53 3.25
CA PHE A 46 -18.74 4.33 3.25
C PHE A 46 -17.24 4.66 3.28
N PHE A 47 -16.77 5.46 2.32
CA PHE A 47 -15.35 5.86 2.26
C PHE A 47 -14.98 6.84 3.37
N GLY A 48 -15.92 7.66 3.84
CA GLY A 48 -15.76 8.51 5.01
C GLY A 48 -15.37 7.70 6.24
N THR A 49 -16.09 6.62 6.53
CA THR A 49 -15.74 5.71 7.63
C THR A 49 -14.45 4.94 7.35
N LEU A 50 -14.31 4.38 6.14
CA LEU A 50 -13.18 3.52 5.78
C LEU A 50 -11.83 4.26 5.82
N LEU A 51 -11.78 5.48 5.30
CA LEU A 51 -10.54 6.24 5.12
C LEU A 51 -10.22 7.18 6.29
N ASN A 52 -11.21 7.52 7.13
CA ASN A 52 -11.01 8.40 8.30
C ASN A 52 -11.16 7.64 9.62
N THR A 53 -10.81 6.35 9.63
CA THR A 53 -10.73 5.59 10.88
C THR A 53 -9.61 6.20 11.74
N LYS A 54 -9.93 6.56 12.97
CA LYS A 54 -8.93 7.10 13.91
C LYS A 54 -7.91 6.01 14.19
N SER A 55 -6.66 6.23 13.79
CA SER A 55 -5.56 5.39 14.25
C SER A 55 -5.54 5.40 15.78
N PRO A 56 -5.32 4.26 16.44
CA PRO A 56 -5.04 4.24 17.87
C PRO A 56 -3.90 5.23 18.16
N THR A 57 -4.02 5.99 19.25
CA THR A 57 -2.91 6.85 19.68
C THR A 57 -1.71 5.94 19.96
N LEU A 58 -0.67 6.08 19.14
CA LEU A 58 0.59 5.35 19.34
C LEU A 58 1.12 5.69 20.73
N ASN A 59 1.50 4.68 21.51
CA ASN A 59 2.14 4.91 22.79
C ASN A 59 3.48 5.64 22.53
N PRO A 60 3.70 6.85 23.10
CA PRO A 60 4.96 7.59 22.94
C PRO A 60 6.21 6.75 23.26
N ASP A 61 6.12 5.86 24.25
CA ASP A 61 7.24 4.99 24.64
C ASP A 61 7.69 4.07 23.49
N ILE A 62 6.76 3.68 22.60
CA ILE A 62 7.07 2.85 21.43
C ILE A 62 7.82 3.67 20.38
N ILE A 63 7.46 4.94 20.21
CA ILE A 63 8.13 5.84 19.26
C ILE A 63 9.57 6.06 19.68
N GLU A 64 9.83 6.22 20.99
CA GLU A 64 11.18 6.38 21.53
C GLU A 64 12.03 5.10 21.37
N GLN A 65 11.40 3.93 21.35
CA GLN A 65 12.07 2.65 21.07
C GLN A 65 12.42 2.44 19.58
N VAL A 66 11.87 3.24 18.66
CA VAL A 66 12.26 3.16 17.25
C VAL A 66 13.71 3.61 17.12
N MET A 67 14.53 2.74 16.52
CA MET A 67 15.95 3.00 16.30
C MET A 67 16.14 4.33 15.56
N GLN A 68 16.68 5.32 16.26
CA GLN A 68 17.02 6.61 15.68
C GLN A 68 18.30 6.48 14.85
N ARG A 69 18.27 7.02 13.63
CA ARG A 69 19.45 7.07 12.76
C ARG A 69 20.11 8.45 12.83
N PRO A 70 21.45 8.53 12.76
CA PRO A 70 22.16 9.80 12.83
C PRO A 70 21.75 10.70 11.65
N ALA A 71 21.57 11.99 11.91
CA ALA A 71 21.18 12.97 10.89
C ALA A 71 22.35 13.26 9.93
N THR A 72 22.48 12.42 8.90
CA THR A 72 23.48 12.60 7.82
C THR A 72 23.08 13.69 6.84
N CYS A 73 24.02 14.14 6.00
CA CYS A 73 23.74 15.06 4.90
C CYS A 73 22.66 14.52 3.94
N ALA A 74 22.61 13.20 3.74
CA ALA A 74 21.58 12.53 2.94
C ALA A 74 20.18 12.68 3.54
N ILE A 75 20.05 12.64 4.87
CA ILE A 75 18.77 12.88 5.57
C ILE A 75 18.38 14.35 5.46
N ARG A 76 19.33 15.29 5.55
CA ARG A 76 19.05 16.73 5.35
C ARG A 76 18.54 17.02 3.93
N ARG A 77 19.04 16.30 2.92
CA ARG A 77 18.56 16.42 1.53
C ARG A 77 17.09 16.04 1.36
N LEU A 78 16.52 15.18 2.22
CA LEU A 78 15.11 14.81 2.13
C LEU A 78 14.19 16.03 2.18
N GLY A 79 14.48 16.98 3.08
CA GLY A 79 13.70 18.20 3.28
C GLY A 79 14.13 19.38 2.41
N ALA A 80 15.21 19.28 1.65
CA ALA A 80 15.69 20.37 0.80
C ALA A 80 14.71 20.66 -0.34
N VAL A 81 14.69 21.92 -0.82
CA VAL A 81 13.91 22.28 -2.01
C VAL A 81 14.33 21.40 -3.20
N PRO A 82 13.41 20.93 -4.05
CA PRO A 82 13.74 20.14 -5.23
C PRO A 82 14.59 20.90 -6.24
N ASP A 83 15.66 20.25 -6.71
CA ASP A 83 16.49 20.81 -7.78
C ASP A 83 15.69 20.81 -9.10
N PRO A 84 15.95 21.73 -10.04
CA PRO A 84 15.26 21.77 -11.32
C PRO A 84 15.26 20.41 -12.04
N GLU A 85 16.40 19.74 -12.09
CA GLU A 85 16.55 18.43 -12.71
C GLU A 85 15.71 17.34 -12.03
N GLU A 86 15.50 17.40 -10.71
CA GLU A 86 14.65 16.46 -10.00
C GLU A 86 13.19 16.65 -10.38
N VAL A 87 12.74 17.90 -10.50
CA VAL A 87 11.38 18.24 -10.92
C VAL A 87 11.12 17.72 -12.33
N GLU A 88 12.05 17.97 -13.25
CA GLU A 88 11.93 17.53 -14.63
C GLU A 88 11.93 16.00 -14.73
N ARG A 89 12.88 15.33 -14.07
CA ARG A 89 12.98 13.86 -14.06
C ARG A 89 11.74 13.21 -13.47
N ALA A 90 11.20 13.76 -12.38
CA ALA A 90 9.97 13.26 -11.77
C ALA A 90 8.75 13.45 -12.68
N THR A 91 8.63 14.61 -13.32
CA THR A 91 7.53 14.95 -14.22
C THR A 91 7.57 14.11 -15.49
N LYS A 92 8.73 14.02 -16.16
CA LYS A 92 8.93 13.16 -17.35
C LYS A 92 8.76 11.68 -17.02
N GLY A 93 9.09 11.26 -15.80
CA GLY A 93 8.90 9.91 -15.29
C GLY A 93 7.45 9.50 -14.93
N LEU A 94 6.48 10.42 -15.00
CA LEU A 94 5.07 10.06 -14.79
C LEU A 94 4.58 9.07 -15.86
N GLN A 95 3.61 8.21 -15.55
CA GLN A 95 3.11 7.26 -16.54
C GLN A 95 2.14 7.93 -17.52
N ASN A 96 2.33 7.69 -18.81
CA ASN A 96 1.42 8.12 -19.86
C ASN A 96 0.14 7.28 -19.87
N TRP A 97 -0.91 7.83 -20.49
CA TRP A 97 -2.22 7.22 -20.71
C TRP A 97 -2.96 6.86 -19.42
N LYS A 98 -2.62 7.53 -18.32
CA LYS A 98 -3.30 7.40 -17.04
C LYS A 98 -4.47 8.37 -16.93
N ALA A 99 -5.50 7.96 -16.21
CA ALA A 99 -6.67 8.78 -15.96
C ALA A 99 -6.26 10.07 -15.20
N PRO A 100 -6.69 11.25 -15.67
CA PRO A 100 -6.39 12.51 -14.99
C PRO A 100 -7.20 12.66 -13.69
N GLY A 101 -6.72 13.53 -12.81
CA GLY A 101 -7.39 13.88 -11.57
C GLY A 101 -8.56 14.85 -11.75
N ASN A 102 -8.91 15.55 -10.68
CA ASN A 102 -9.94 16.59 -10.64
C ASN A 102 -9.70 17.75 -11.65
N ASP A 103 -8.43 18.06 -11.91
CA ASP A 103 -7.96 19.07 -12.85
C ASP A 103 -8.18 18.69 -14.33
N SER A 104 -8.42 17.40 -14.61
CA SER A 104 -8.52 16.82 -15.94
C SER A 104 -7.24 16.94 -16.78
N LEU A 105 -6.08 17.22 -16.18
CA LEU A 105 -4.82 17.37 -16.91
C LEU A 105 -4.12 16.01 -17.08
N PRO A 106 -3.90 15.55 -18.33
CA PRO A 106 -3.16 14.32 -18.58
C PRO A 106 -1.65 14.54 -18.37
N ALA A 107 -0.90 13.48 -18.06
CA ALA A 107 0.53 13.58 -17.76
C ALA A 107 1.34 14.11 -18.96
N GLU A 108 0.91 13.79 -20.17
CA GLU A 108 1.52 14.19 -21.43
C GLU A 108 1.58 15.70 -21.59
N LEU A 109 0.57 16.41 -21.10
CA LEU A 109 0.52 17.88 -21.16
C LEU A 109 1.60 18.52 -20.27
N LEU A 110 2.02 17.81 -19.20
CA LEU A 110 3.10 18.27 -18.31
C LEU A 110 4.49 18.02 -18.89
N LYS A 111 4.58 17.25 -19.98
CA LYS A 111 5.83 16.82 -20.61
C LYS A 111 6.03 17.43 -22.00
N ILE A 112 5.24 18.44 -22.33
CA ILE A 112 5.43 19.18 -23.57
C ILE A 112 6.74 19.94 -23.41
N ASP A 113 7.74 19.48 -24.13
CA ASP A 113 8.99 20.18 -24.33
C ASP A 113 8.80 21.09 -25.56
N ASP A 114 9.29 22.33 -25.47
CA ASP A 114 9.48 23.17 -26.64
C ASP A 114 10.82 22.76 -27.26
N ASP A 115 10.87 22.57 -28.59
CA ASP A 115 11.98 21.90 -29.27
C ASP A 115 13.37 22.59 -29.08
N ASP A 116 13.44 23.81 -28.54
CA ASP A 116 14.69 24.59 -28.40
C ASP A 116 14.79 25.49 -27.13
N GLU A 117 13.85 25.46 -26.16
CA GLU A 117 13.88 26.33 -24.94
C GLU A 117 13.39 25.62 -23.65
N GLU A 118 13.62 26.24 -22.47
CA GLU A 118 13.03 25.78 -21.21
C GLU A 118 11.50 25.77 -21.31
N SER A 119 10.89 24.58 -21.19
CA SER A 119 9.43 24.42 -21.22
C SER A 119 8.77 25.34 -20.18
N ILE A 120 7.93 26.27 -20.64
CA ILE A 120 7.15 27.18 -19.77
C ILE A 120 6.36 26.37 -18.73
N VAL A 121 5.85 25.20 -19.13
CA VAL A 121 5.13 24.30 -18.23
C VAL A 121 6.03 23.78 -17.12
N MET A 122 7.29 23.41 -17.43
CA MET A 122 8.25 22.98 -16.42
C MET A 122 8.65 24.11 -15.48
N GLU A 123 8.85 25.33 -15.99
CA GLU A 123 9.12 26.50 -15.17
C GLU A 123 7.98 26.79 -14.19
N ASP A 124 6.73 26.78 -14.67
CA ASP A 124 5.53 26.96 -13.84
C ASP A 124 5.42 25.87 -12.76
N LEU A 125 5.65 24.61 -13.13
CA LEU A 125 5.65 23.49 -12.18
C LEU A 125 6.73 23.66 -11.12
N ARG A 126 7.96 24.03 -11.52
CA ARG A 126 9.07 24.31 -10.59
C ARG A 126 8.69 25.43 -9.63
N ALA A 127 8.15 26.54 -10.12
CA ALA A 127 7.74 27.67 -9.29
C ALA A 127 6.67 27.27 -8.26
N ILE A 128 5.66 26.49 -8.67
CA ILE A 128 4.62 25.97 -7.77
C ILE A 128 5.24 25.05 -6.70
N PHE A 129 6.15 24.16 -7.09
CA PHE A 129 6.77 23.21 -6.15
C PHE A 129 7.67 23.91 -5.15
N VAL A 130 8.51 24.85 -5.59
CA VAL A 130 9.37 25.66 -4.71
C VAL A 130 8.52 26.46 -3.72
N LYS A 131 7.44 27.10 -4.20
CA LYS A 131 6.52 27.84 -3.33
C LYS A 131 5.86 26.95 -2.29
N THR A 132 5.39 25.77 -2.71
CA THR A 132 4.76 24.78 -1.82
C THR A 132 5.75 24.27 -0.77
N TRP A 133 6.99 23.98 -1.20
CA TRP A 133 8.04 23.45 -0.33
C TRP A 133 8.51 24.47 0.72
N ASN A 134 8.72 25.72 0.31
CA ASN A 134 9.15 26.80 1.20
C ASN A 134 8.02 27.28 2.12
N GLY A 135 6.78 27.27 1.62
CA GLY A 135 5.61 27.68 2.40
C GLY A 135 5.15 26.63 3.41
N GLY A 136 5.49 25.35 3.21
CA GLY A 136 5.01 24.25 4.05
C GLY A 136 3.51 23.96 3.92
N GLU A 137 2.83 24.60 2.97
CA GLU A 137 1.39 24.48 2.75
C GLU A 137 1.10 23.79 1.43
N ILE A 138 0.44 22.63 1.49
CA ILE A 138 -0.02 21.90 0.31
C ILE A 138 -1.29 22.59 -0.25
N PRO A 139 -1.36 22.91 -1.56
CA PRO A 139 -2.55 23.45 -2.20
C PRO A 139 -3.79 22.59 -1.95
N GLN A 140 -4.96 23.21 -1.78
CA GLN A 140 -6.19 22.47 -1.52
C GLN A 140 -6.55 21.54 -2.68
N GLU A 141 -6.27 21.96 -3.91
CA GLU A 141 -6.51 21.18 -5.11
C GLU A 141 -5.75 19.84 -5.13
N TRP A 142 -4.61 19.76 -4.42
CA TRP A 142 -3.81 18.53 -4.27
C TRP A 142 -4.31 17.65 -3.13
N LYS A 143 -5.03 18.22 -2.16
CA LYS A 143 -5.68 17.48 -1.06
C LYS A 143 -7.00 16.86 -1.52
N ASP A 144 -7.66 17.50 -2.48
CA ASP A 144 -8.93 17.05 -3.04
C ASP A 144 -8.70 15.96 -4.11
N THR A 145 -9.39 14.83 -3.97
CA THR A 145 -9.31 13.74 -4.95
C THR A 145 -10.69 13.18 -5.29
N THR A 146 -10.84 12.70 -6.53
CA THR A 146 -12.05 11.99 -6.94
C THR A 146 -11.87 10.49 -6.74
N ILE A 147 -12.69 9.90 -5.87
CA ILE A 147 -12.71 8.44 -5.69
C ILE A 147 -13.54 7.81 -6.82
N LYS A 148 -12.92 6.91 -7.58
CA LYS A 148 -13.60 6.01 -8.52
C LYS A 148 -13.79 4.66 -7.87
N VAL A 149 -15.01 4.15 -7.98
CA VAL A 149 -15.39 2.88 -7.37
C VAL A 149 -15.27 1.79 -8.43
N LEU A 150 -14.43 0.78 -8.17
CA LEU A 150 -14.23 -0.38 -9.03
C LEU A 150 -14.74 -1.64 -8.34
N TYR A 151 -15.55 -2.42 -9.04
CA TYR A 151 -16.03 -3.70 -8.53
C TYR A 151 -14.85 -4.69 -8.40
N LYS A 152 -14.75 -5.35 -7.25
CA LYS A 152 -13.72 -6.36 -6.95
C LYS A 152 -14.27 -7.77 -7.14
N LYS A 153 -15.16 -8.24 -6.26
CA LYS A 153 -15.75 -9.60 -6.25
C LYS A 153 -16.92 -9.71 -5.29
N GLY A 154 -17.80 -10.69 -5.46
CA GLY A 154 -18.90 -11.00 -4.52
C GLY A 154 -20.24 -10.34 -4.91
N ASP A 155 -21.08 -10.09 -3.91
CA ASP A 155 -22.34 -9.37 -4.14
C ASP A 155 -22.08 -7.93 -4.59
N ARG A 156 -22.66 -7.53 -5.72
CA ARG A 156 -22.48 -6.21 -6.31
C ARG A 156 -23.33 -5.12 -5.64
N PHE A 157 -24.25 -5.48 -4.74
CA PHE A 157 -24.98 -4.49 -3.95
C PHE A 157 -24.22 -4.08 -2.68
N ASN A 158 -23.25 -4.88 -2.24
CA ASN A 158 -22.47 -4.63 -1.04
C ASN A 158 -21.25 -3.73 -1.31
N CYS A 159 -21.15 -2.58 -0.62
CA CYS A 159 -20.03 -1.64 -0.77
C CYS A 159 -18.64 -2.27 -0.52
N ASN A 160 -18.53 -3.25 0.38
CA ASN A 160 -17.25 -3.90 0.73
C ASN A 160 -16.63 -4.69 -0.44
N ASN A 161 -17.45 -5.02 -1.43
CA ASN A 161 -17.06 -5.75 -2.62
C ASN A 161 -16.54 -4.84 -3.75
N PHE A 162 -16.33 -3.56 -3.43
CA PHE A 162 -15.74 -2.58 -4.32
C PHE A 162 -14.46 -2.00 -3.71
N ARG A 163 -13.58 -1.51 -4.59
CA ARG A 163 -12.35 -0.79 -4.26
C ARG A 163 -12.50 0.66 -4.67
N GLY A 164 -12.29 1.58 -3.74
CA GLY A 164 -12.10 2.99 -4.06
C GLY A 164 -10.70 3.22 -4.58
N ILE A 165 -10.58 3.88 -5.73
CA ILE A 165 -9.32 4.36 -6.28
C ILE A 165 -9.37 5.89 -6.34
N SER A 166 -8.48 6.54 -5.62
CA SER A 166 -8.32 7.99 -5.65
C SER A 166 -7.61 8.42 -6.93
N LEU A 167 -8.27 9.23 -7.76
CA LEU A 167 -7.66 9.87 -8.92
C LEU A 167 -7.01 11.18 -8.50
N LEU A 168 -5.73 11.10 -8.16
CA LEU A 168 -4.85 12.25 -7.96
C LEU A 168 -4.53 12.93 -9.30
N SER A 169 -4.21 14.23 -9.24
CA SER A 169 -3.68 14.98 -10.38
C SER A 169 -2.38 14.33 -10.90
N HIS A 170 -1.84 14.82 -12.01
CA HIS A 170 -0.46 14.49 -12.39
C HIS A 170 0.53 15.50 -11.80
N VAL A 171 0.06 16.72 -11.51
CA VAL A 171 0.86 17.79 -10.91
C VAL A 171 1.21 17.46 -9.46
N ASP A 172 0.27 16.94 -8.67
CA ASP A 172 0.49 16.53 -7.27
C ASP A 172 1.33 15.24 -7.14
N LYS A 173 1.30 14.35 -8.14
CA LYS A 173 2.13 13.14 -8.19
C LYS A 173 3.60 13.42 -8.40
N ALA A 174 3.96 14.50 -9.11
CA ALA A 174 5.35 14.86 -9.37
C ALA A 174 6.16 15.12 -8.07
N PRO A 175 5.72 15.98 -7.12
CA PRO A 175 6.45 16.17 -5.87
C PRO A 175 6.46 14.90 -5.00
N VAL A 176 5.37 14.12 -5.00
CA VAL A 176 5.35 12.80 -4.33
C VAL A 176 6.40 11.85 -4.91
N LYS A 177 6.56 11.86 -6.24
CA LYS A 177 7.60 11.08 -6.94
C LYS A 177 9.01 11.56 -6.58
N ILE A 178 9.24 12.86 -6.42
CA ILE A 178 10.53 13.41 -5.95
C ILE A 178 10.84 12.87 -4.54
N ILE A 179 9.89 12.98 -3.62
CA ILE A 179 10.03 12.48 -2.24
C ILE A 179 10.30 10.97 -2.25
N THR A 180 9.55 10.21 -3.06
CA THR A 180 9.70 8.76 -3.19
C THR A 180 11.08 8.39 -3.71
N ASN A 181 11.59 9.09 -4.72
CA ASN A 181 12.92 8.83 -5.29
C ASN A 181 14.03 9.12 -4.26
N ARG A 182 13.92 10.21 -3.51
CA ARG A 182 14.87 10.57 -2.45
C ARG A 182 14.87 9.55 -1.30
N LEU A 183 13.68 9.16 -0.84
CA LEU A 183 13.53 8.14 0.21
C LEU A 183 14.03 6.78 -0.26
N SER A 184 13.69 6.37 -1.48
CA SER A 184 14.15 5.10 -2.04
C SER A 184 15.68 5.07 -2.13
N ALA A 185 16.32 6.12 -2.67
CA ALA A 185 17.78 6.19 -2.73
C ALA A 185 18.43 6.10 -1.34
N LEU A 186 17.86 6.80 -0.34
CA LEU A 186 18.34 6.73 1.05
C LEU A 186 18.18 5.32 1.63
N CYS A 187 17.04 4.68 1.41
CA CYS A 187 16.75 3.34 1.90
C CYS A 187 17.70 2.29 1.31
N GLU A 188 17.91 2.34 -0.01
CA GLU A 188 18.79 1.39 -0.71
C GLU A 188 20.27 1.62 -0.36
N THR A 189 20.73 2.88 -0.33
CA THR A 189 22.15 3.20 -0.06
C THR A 189 22.56 2.85 1.37
N ASN A 190 21.64 2.91 2.34
CA ASN A 190 21.92 2.65 3.74
C ASN A 190 21.38 1.30 4.23
N ASN A 191 20.94 0.41 3.32
CA ASN A 191 20.33 -0.89 3.62
C ASN A 191 19.29 -0.78 4.75
N ILE A 192 18.38 0.20 4.64
CA ILE A 192 17.35 0.46 5.65
C ILE A 192 16.27 -0.60 5.59
N VAL A 193 15.90 -0.99 4.37
CA VAL A 193 14.86 -1.99 4.11
C VAL A 193 15.51 -3.38 4.10
N PRO A 194 15.00 -4.35 4.87
CA PRO A 194 15.49 -5.73 4.87
C PRO A 194 15.49 -6.35 3.47
N GLU A 195 16.37 -7.32 3.24
CA GLU A 195 16.47 -7.98 1.93
C GLU A 195 15.18 -8.71 1.55
N GLU A 196 14.53 -9.31 2.54
CA GLU A 196 13.34 -10.12 2.37
C GLU A 196 12.08 -9.27 2.05
N GLN A 197 12.14 -7.96 2.29
CA GLN A 197 11.11 -7.04 1.80
C GLN A 197 11.37 -6.73 0.32
N CYS A 198 10.78 -7.50 -0.58
CA CYS A 198 10.96 -7.34 -2.04
C CYS A 198 10.01 -6.30 -2.68
N THR A 199 9.01 -5.84 -1.93
CA THR A 199 7.86 -5.12 -2.51
C THR A 199 8.11 -3.64 -2.67
N PHE A 200 7.71 -3.07 -3.80
CA PHE A 200 7.92 -1.66 -4.18
C PHE A 200 9.40 -1.23 -4.18
N ARG A 201 10.33 -2.19 -4.32
CA ARG A 201 11.76 -1.91 -4.44
C ARG A 201 12.23 -2.01 -5.89
N PRO A 202 13.11 -1.09 -6.33
CA PRO A 202 13.74 -1.21 -7.65
C PRO A 202 14.47 -2.54 -7.81
N GLY A 203 14.28 -3.22 -8.94
CA GLY A 203 14.98 -4.47 -9.26
C GLY A 203 14.50 -5.71 -8.48
N ARG A 204 13.41 -5.60 -7.70
CA ARG A 204 12.77 -6.73 -7.02
C ARG A 204 11.32 -6.88 -7.49
N SER A 205 10.83 -8.10 -7.45
CA SER A 205 9.54 -8.53 -7.95
C SER A 205 8.86 -9.48 -6.97
N THR A 206 7.59 -9.82 -7.23
CA THR A 206 6.87 -10.85 -6.47
C THR A 206 7.50 -12.23 -6.64
N ILE A 207 8.25 -12.46 -7.72
CA ILE A 207 8.94 -13.75 -7.95
C ILE A 207 10.11 -13.88 -6.98
N ASP A 208 10.88 -12.82 -6.77
CA ASP A 208 12.00 -12.81 -5.81
C ASP A 208 11.50 -13.16 -4.39
N MET A 209 10.32 -12.66 -4.01
CA MET A 209 9.69 -13.04 -2.73
C MET A 209 9.28 -14.52 -2.67
N LEU A 210 8.86 -15.13 -3.79
CA LEU A 210 8.51 -16.56 -3.82
C LEU A 210 9.76 -17.43 -3.75
N GLU A 211 10.83 -17.03 -4.44
CA GLU A 211 12.13 -17.70 -4.40
C GLU A 211 12.78 -17.56 -3.01
N ASP A 212 12.77 -16.35 -2.43
CA ASP A 212 13.18 -16.09 -1.04
C ASP A 212 12.21 -16.76 -0.03
N GLY A 213 10.95 -16.97 -0.41
CA GLY A 213 9.98 -17.76 0.34
C GLY A 213 10.36 -19.24 0.46
N VAL A 214 11.10 -19.79 -0.51
CA VAL A 214 11.77 -21.10 -0.37
C VAL A 214 12.93 -21.00 0.64
N PHE A 215 13.59 -19.84 0.73
CA PHE A 215 14.55 -19.52 1.79
C PHE A 215 13.90 -19.42 3.18
N LEU A 216 12.60 -19.07 3.29
CA LEU A 216 11.86 -19.14 4.57
C LEU A 216 11.73 -20.56 5.12
N GLN A 217 11.76 -21.60 4.27
CA GLN A 217 11.89 -22.99 4.73
C GLN A 217 13.17 -23.19 5.58
N ASN A 218 14.20 -22.37 5.32
CA ASN A 218 15.46 -22.29 6.07
C ASN A 218 15.49 -21.15 7.11
N LEU A 219 14.53 -20.23 7.16
CA LEU A 219 14.50 -19.10 8.12
C LEU A 219 13.60 -19.37 9.35
N VAL A 220 12.72 -20.38 9.27
CA VAL A 220 12.15 -21.08 10.46
C VAL A 220 13.25 -21.75 11.30
N TYR A 221 14.50 -21.72 10.82
CA TYR A 221 15.71 -21.92 11.61
C TYR A 221 16.09 -20.70 12.46
N LEU A 222 15.13 -19.82 12.81
CA LEU A 222 15.19 -19.06 14.07
C LEU A 222 15.02 -20.04 15.24
N LYS A 223 16.10 -20.79 15.46
CA LYS A 223 16.58 -21.35 16.72
C LYS A 223 15.51 -21.78 17.73
N GLU A 224 15.24 -23.09 17.72
CA GLU A 224 15.16 -23.88 18.96
C GLU A 224 16.52 -23.97 19.70
N GLU A 225 17.53 -23.19 19.30
CA GLU A 225 18.78 -23.04 20.05
C GLU A 225 18.67 -21.93 21.09
N THR A 226 18.37 -22.34 22.30
CA THR A 226 18.73 -21.65 23.54
C THR A 226 20.25 -21.43 23.59
N GLY A 227 20.73 -20.33 23.02
CA GLY A 227 22.14 -19.94 23.06
C GLY A 227 22.29 -18.45 23.37
N ALA A 228 23.08 -18.15 24.40
CA ALA A 228 23.39 -16.81 24.87
C ALA A 228 23.97 -15.94 23.74
N GLY A 229 23.13 -15.07 23.16
CA GLY A 229 23.50 -14.22 22.02
C GLY A 229 22.36 -13.98 21.02
N ALA A 230 21.29 -14.76 21.08
CA ALA A 230 20.07 -14.45 20.36
C ALA A 230 19.35 -13.29 21.08
N GLY A 231 19.08 -12.19 20.36
CA GLY A 231 18.30 -11.06 20.89
C GLY A 231 16.96 -11.50 21.46
N THR A 232 16.23 -10.57 22.10
CA THR A 232 14.98 -10.90 22.78
C THR A 232 14.02 -11.65 21.84
N PRO A 233 13.09 -12.49 22.34
CA PRO A 233 12.08 -13.13 21.50
C PRO A 233 11.33 -12.13 20.61
N LEU A 234 11.17 -10.89 21.11
CA LEU A 234 10.62 -9.77 20.37
C LEU A 234 11.51 -9.33 19.19
N ASP A 235 12.83 -9.28 19.34
CA ASP A 235 13.77 -8.96 18.24
C ASP A 235 13.76 -10.02 17.14
N GLN A 236 13.59 -11.29 17.53
CA GLN A 236 13.51 -12.42 16.60
C GLN A 236 12.20 -12.39 15.82
N VAL A 237 11.08 -12.12 16.49
CA VAL A 237 9.80 -11.93 15.81
C VAL A 237 9.77 -10.64 15.00
N ARG A 238 10.38 -9.54 15.46
CA ARG A 238 10.52 -8.30 14.66
C ARG A 238 11.26 -8.56 13.36
N ARG A 239 12.35 -9.33 13.36
CA ARG A 239 13.03 -9.73 12.11
C ARG A 239 12.16 -10.63 11.24
N ALA A 240 11.50 -11.62 11.82
CA ALA A 240 10.61 -12.52 11.06
C ALA A 240 9.40 -11.77 10.44
N VAL A 241 8.81 -10.82 11.17
CA VAL A 241 7.69 -10.00 10.71
C VAL A 241 8.13 -8.99 9.66
N LEU A 242 9.29 -8.36 9.82
CA LEU A 242 9.83 -7.44 8.81
C LEU A 242 10.26 -8.16 7.52
N GLY A 243 10.60 -9.44 7.61
CA GLY A 243 11.10 -10.22 6.47
C GLY A 243 10.04 -10.90 5.60
N ILE A 244 8.75 -10.65 5.82
CA ILE A 244 7.67 -11.42 5.19
C ILE A 244 6.67 -10.52 4.41
N LEU A 245 6.90 -9.22 4.39
CA LEU A 245 5.90 -8.25 3.98
C LEU A 245 5.85 -8.03 2.46
N HIS A 246 4.74 -8.43 1.85
CA HIS A 246 4.25 -7.83 0.62
C HIS A 246 3.25 -6.74 0.92
N ALA A 247 3.76 -5.54 1.26
CA ALA A 247 2.93 -4.43 1.70
C ALA A 247 2.11 -4.79 2.95
N ASP A 248 0.80 -4.99 2.82
CA ASP A 248 -0.11 -5.42 3.89
C ASP A 248 -0.29 -6.95 3.99
N ASP A 249 0.17 -7.71 2.99
CA ASP A 249 0.10 -9.18 2.98
C ASP A 249 1.37 -9.80 3.56
N ALA A 250 1.19 -10.80 4.43
CA ALA A 250 2.26 -11.52 5.11
C ALA A 250 1.94 -13.02 5.21
N GLY A 251 2.94 -13.88 5.01
CA GLY A 251 2.83 -15.33 5.18
C GLY A 251 3.88 -15.90 6.13
N VAL A 252 3.45 -16.47 7.25
CA VAL A 252 4.34 -17.16 8.20
C VAL A 252 4.23 -18.67 8.06
N VAL A 253 5.36 -19.36 8.18
CA VAL A 253 5.43 -20.82 8.04
C VAL A 253 6.06 -21.40 9.31
N PRO A 254 5.31 -22.10 10.17
CA PRO A 254 5.87 -22.76 11.36
C PRO A 254 5.96 -24.29 11.20
N ARG A 255 6.77 -24.94 12.04
CA ARG A 255 6.89 -26.42 12.08
C ARG A 255 5.74 -27.13 12.81
N SER A 256 5.01 -26.41 13.66
CA SER A 256 3.91 -26.96 14.45
C SER A 256 2.78 -25.95 14.63
N ALA A 257 1.59 -26.46 14.98
CA ALA A 257 0.43 -25.64 15.30
C ALA A 257 0.68 -24.72 16.49
N ASP A 258 1.32 -25.22 17.55
CA ASP A 258 1.67 -24.42 18.73
C ASP A 258 2.69 -23.32 18.40
N GLY A 259 3.63 -23.61 17.50
CA GLY A 259 4.55 -22.61 16.97
C GLY A 259 3.83 -21.50 16.23
N LEU A 260 2.84 -21.86 15.40
CA LEU A 260 1.99 -20.89 14.70
C LEU A 260 1.21 -20.03 15.68
N ALA A 261 0.60 -20.63 16.70
CA ALA A 261 -0.18 -19.91 17.71
C ALA A 261 0.68 -18.85 18.41
N ARG A 262 1.90 -19.22 18.84
CA ARG A 262 2.85 -18.29 19.46
C ARG A 262 3.27 -17.16 18.52
N MET A 263 3.58 -17.47 17.26
CA MET A 263 3.93 -16.45 16.27
C MET A 263 2.78 -15.48 16.03
N MET A 264 1.55 -15.99 15.90
CA MET A 264 0.36 -15.16 15.70
C MET A 264 0.07 -14.26 16.91
N ILE A 265 0.28 -14.73 18.14
CA ILE A 265 0.16 -13.89 19.35
C ILE A 265 1.08 -12.67 19.22
N VAL A 266 2.37 -12.90 18.96
CA VAL A 266 3.33 -11.81 18.88
C VAL A 266 3.03 -10.88 17.72
N ILE A 267 2.64 -11.40 16.55
CA ILE A 267 2.26 -10.57 15.39
C ILE A 267 1.09 -9.65 15.73
N VAL A 268 0.04 -10.18 16.37
CA VAL A 268 -1.15 -9.41 16.74
C VAL A 268 -0.82 -8.35 17.80
N GLU A 269 -0.02 -8.71 18.81
CA GLU A 269 0.40 -7.80 19.88
C GLU A 269 1.27 -6.66 19.34
N VAL A 270 2.31 -6.98 18.57
CA VAL A 270 3.18 -5.98 17.93
C VAL A 270 2.38 -5.12 16.94
N SER A 271 1.49 -5.71 16.14
CA SER A 271 0.64 -4.92 15.24
C SER A 271 -0.19 -3.90 16.02
N ARG A 272 -0.79 -4.31 17.15
CA ARG A 272 -1.60 -3.45 18.02
C ARG A 272 -0.77 -2.32 18.64
N GLU A 273 0.46 -2.61 19.05
CA GLU A 273 1.43 -1.62 19.53
C GLU A 273 1.68 -0.49 18.52
N PHE A 274 1.75 -0.83 17.23
CA PHE A 274 1.88 0.13 16.13
C PHE A 274 0.53 0.67 15.59
N GLY A 275 -0.58 0.44 16.31
CA GLY A 275 -1.90 0.90 15.92
C GLY A 275 -2.52 0.19 14.71
N LEU A 276 -1.96 -0.97 14.33
CA LEU A 276 -2.44 -1.82 13.24
C LEU A 276 -3.35 -2.93 13.76
N THR A 277 -4.22 -3.45 12.89
CA THR A 277 -5.13 -4.56 13.21
C THR A 277 -4.97 -5.69 12.21
N VAL A 278 -4.78 -6.92 12.71
CA VAL A 278 -4.77 -8.13 11.89
C VAL A 278 -6.20 -8.55 11.59
N SER A 279 -6.53 -8.73 10.31
CA SER A 279 -7.88 -9.08 9.87
C SER A 279 -8.11 -10.59 9.93
N GLU A 280 -8.82 -11.06 10.95
CA GLU A 280 -9.23 -12.48 11.12
C GLU A 280 -9.90 -13.05 9.87
N LYS A 281 -10.81 -12.29 9.24
CA LYS A 281 -11.56 -12.73 8.05
C LYS A 281 -10.70 -12.95 6.81
N LYS A 282 -9.49 -12.39 6.79
CA LYS A 282 -8.57 -12.46 5.64
C LYS A 282 -7.40 -13.39 5.92
N ALA A 283 -7.03 -13.57 7.19
CA ALA A 283 -6.01 -14.52 7.59
C ALA A 283 -6.47 -15.95 7.26
N LYS A 284 -5.61 -16.71 6.58
CA LYS A 284 -5.86 -18.10 6.24
C LYS A 284 -4.76 -18.98 6.81
N THR A 285 -5.14 -20.12 7.37
CA THR A 285 -4.19 -21.16 7.78
C THR A 285 -4.17 -22.27 6.75
N LEU A 286 -2.98 -22.58 6.24
CA LEU A 286 -2.74 -23.63 5.25
C LEU A 286 -1.82 -24.70 5.84
N LEU A 287 -2.07 -25.95 5.47
CA LEU A 287 -1.22 -27.09 5.86
C LEU A 287 -0.41 -27.52 4.65
N MET A 288 0.90 -27.33 4.69
CA MET A 288 1.80 -27.79 3.64
C MET A 288 2.24 -29.23 3.94
N ARG A 289 1.83 -30.19 3.10
CA ARG A 289 2.29 -31.58 3.21
C ARG A 289 3.51 -31.77 2.32
N LEU A 290 4.62 -32.18 2.91
CA LEU A 290 5.76 -32.67 2.13
C LEU A 290 5.35 -33.96 1.42
N LYS A 291 5.78 -34.15 0.16
CA LYS A 291 5.50 -35.38 -0.59
C LYS A 291 6.01 -36.59 0.20
N GLN A 292 5.09 -37.40 0.72
CA GLN A 292 5.42 -38.65 1.38
C GLN A 292 5.47 -39.77 0.33
N THR A 293 6.42 -40.69 0.47
CA THR A 293 6.55 -41.91 -0.34
C THR A 293 5.61 -43.04 0.11
N VAL A 294 4.81 -42.80 1.15
CA VAL A 294 3.95 -43.78 1.83
C VAL A 294 2.47 -43.39 1.62
N PRO A 295 1.54 -44.34 1.42
CA PRO A 295 0.12 -44.05 1.19
C PRO A 295 -0.51 -43.24 2.34
N PRO A 296 -1.45 -42.32 2.03
CA PRO A 296 -1.90 -41.33 3.00
C PRO A 296 -2.77 -41.98 4.09
N LEU A 297 -2.42 -41.69 5.34
CA LEU A 297 -3.31 -41.84 6.49
C LEU A 297 -4.59 -41.00 6.28
N PRO A 298 -5.73 -41.35 6.93
CA PRO A 298 -6.94 -40.55 6.87
C PRO A 298 -6.64 -39.08 7.22
N PRO A 299 -7.32 -38.11 6.58
CA PRO A 299 -7.01 -36.71 6.78
C PRO A 299 -7.15 -36.36 8.27
N PRO A 300 -6.13 -35.74 8.89
CA PRO A 300 -6.24 -35.28 10.27
C PRO A 300 -7.39 -34.26 10.38
N PRO A 301 -7.97 -34.10 11.58
CA PRO A 301 -9.00 -33.09 11.81
C PRO A 301 -8.50 -31.69 11.41
N PRO A 302 -9.40 -30.78 10.99
CA PRO A 302 -9.04 -29.43 10.58
C PRO A 302 -8.27 -28.72 11.69
N LEU A 303 -7.15 -28.08 11.32
CA LEU A 303 -6.37 -27.34 12.28
C LEU A 303 -7.12 -26.06 12.70
N ILE A 304 -7.29 -25.89 14.01
CA ILE A 304 -7.83 -24.68 14.63
C ILE A 304 -6.74 -24.09 15.51
N ILE A 305 -6.46 -22.81 15.33
CA ILE A 305 -5.42 -22.10 16.06
C ILE A 305 -6.08 -20.96 16.82
N GLU A 306 -5.90 -20.95 18.14
CA GLU A 306 -6.33 -19.86 18.99
C GLU A 306 -5.12 -19.01 19.38
N ALA A 307 -5.15 -17.74 19.02
CA ALA A 307 -4.06 -16.81 19.26
C ALA A 307 -4.59 -15.40 19.51
N ALA A 308 -4.11 -14.75 20.58
CA ALA A 308 -4.48 -13.38 20.96
C ALA A 308 -6.01 -13.11 21.05
N GLY A 309 -6.78 -14.13 21.47
CA GLY A 309 -8.25 -14.06 21.56
C GLY A 309 -8.97 -14.19 20.21
N GLN A 310 -8.25 -14.59 19.15
CA GLN A 310 -8.78 -14.80 17.80
C GLN A 310 -8.65 -16.27 17.40
N THR A 311 -9.60 -16.74 16.58
CA THR A 311 -9.61 -18.13 16.09
C THR A 311 -9.31 -18.15 14.60
N TYR A 312 -8.29 -18.93 14.22
CA TYR A 312 -7.85 -19.12 12.85
C TYR A 312 -8.08 -20.57 12.44
N ALA A 313 -8.96 -20.80 11.45
CA ALA A 313 -9.30 -22.13 10.98
C ALA A 313 -8.55 -22.47 9.69
N GLN A 314 -8.18 -23.74 9.55
CA GLN A 314 -7.61 -24.27 8.32
C GLN A 314 -8.59 -24.12 7.16
N THR A 315 -8.14 -23.49 6.08
CA THR A 315 -8.93 -23.42 4.84
C THR A 315 -8.80 -24.72 4.06
N ALA A 316 -9.91 -25.23 3.53
CA ALA A 316 -10.02 -26.50 2.80
C ALA A 316 -9.36 -26.50 1.40
N GLU A 317 -8.52 -25.52 1.08
CA GLU A 317 -7.80 -25.48 -0.20
C GLU A 317 -6.72 -26.56 -0.19
N SER A 318 -7.05 -27.71 -0.77
CA SER A 318 -6.09 -28.76 -1.10
C SER A 318 -5.11 -28.21 -2.14
N GLY A 319 -3.96 -27.73 -1.67
CA GLY A 319 -2.84 -27.42 -2.55
C GLY A 319 -2.46 -28.69 -3.31
N THR A 320 -2.72 -28.71 -4.61
CA THR A 320 -2.11 -29.64 -5.57
C THR A 320 -0.71 -29.17 -5.92
#